data_AF-A0A1Y2EJU9-F1
#
_entry.id   AF-A0A1Y2EJU9-F1
#
_cell.length_a   1.000
_cell.length_b   1.000
_cell.length_c   1.000
_cell.angle_alpha   90.00
_cell.angle_beta   90.00
_cell.angle_gamma   90.00
#
_symmetry.space_group_name_H-M   'P 1'
#
loop_
_entity.id
_entity.type
_entity.pdbx_description
1 polymer ?
#
loop_
_entity_poly.entity_id
_entity_poly.type
_entity_poly.pdbx_seq_one_letter_code
_entity_poly.pdbx_strand_id
1 'polypeptide(L)'
;GYKVEFSYKFQPGEVFKILWAEPTGTNTTSVFDEPLSDIQTAPGQQGPRGKFFIGFRRFIVVATDEGHSTCVPILTYERRGCNKKGVKANKHGIICSVGHRPKLLKGEPNMGYPPVLMKMSAEGEKLAKESRVNYSKLVTIEHNVKVFFIGTIEGRDFETVQSAVDECWQRKLHHTSRRTRN
;
A
#
# COMPACT_ATOMS: atom_id res chain seq x y z
N GLY A 1 8.35 15.72 7.08
CA GLY A 1 9.55 14.93 6.70
C GLY A 1 9.63 13.66 7.53
N TYR A 2 10.59 12.77 7.22
CA TYR A 2 10.72 11.44 7.86
C TYR A 2 11.28 11.52 9.28
N LYS A 3 10.57 10.94 10.26
CA LYS A 3 11.01 10.80 11.65
C LYS A 3 10.25 9.67 12.35
N VAL A 4 10.78 9.20 13.48
CA VAL A 4 10.02 8.31 14.37
C VAL A 4 8.93 9.17 15.02
N GLU A 5 7.69 8.71 14.95
CA GLU A 5 6.50 9.44 15.42
C GLU A 5 5.86 8.69 16.59
N PHE A 6 5.14 9.41 17.43
CA PHE A 6 4.42 8.81 18.55
C PHE A 6 3.27 7.90 18.06
N SER A 7 3.02 6.80 18.77
CA SER A 7 1.95 5.83 18.44
C SER A 7 0.58 6.48 18.23
N TYR A 8 0.24 7.52 18.99
CA TYR A 8 -1.05 8.21 18.86
C TYR A 8 -1.27 8.88 17.49
N LYS A 9 -0.22 9.07 16.68
CA LYS A 9 -0.37 9.59 15.31
C LYS A 9 -0.78 8.54 14.30
N PHE A 10 -0.65 7.26 14.60
CA PHE A 10 -1.01 6.17 13.70
C PHE A 10 -2.50 5.84 13.84
N GLN A 11 -3.37 6.82 13.64
CA GLN A 11 -4.82 6.61 13.75
C GLN A 11 -5.39 5.97 12.47
N PRO A 12 -6.47 5.16 12.56
CA PRO A 12 -7.19 4.67 11.40
C PRO A 12 -7.52 5.79 10.41
N GLY A 13 -7.22 5.55 9.13
CA GLY A 13 -7.38 6.51 8.04
C GLY A 13 -6.15 7.38 7.76
N GLU A 14 -5.18 7.46 8.68
CA GLU A 14 -3.95 8.20 8.43
C GLU A 14 -3.11 7.55 7.33
N VAL A 15 -2.50 8.39 6.50
CA VAL A 15 -1.70 7.98 5.35
C VAL A 15 -0.26 8.49 5.50
N PHE A 16 0.69 7.58 5.43
CA PHE A 16 2.11 7.91 5.59
C PHE A 16 3.00 7.24 4.56
N LYS A 17 4.19 7.81 4.38
CA LYS A 17 5.31 7.24 3.62
C LYS A 17 6.31 6.60 4.57
N ILE A 18 6.92 5.52 4.12
CA ILE A 18 8.02 4.83 4.80
C ILE A 18 9.09 4.42 3.78
N LEU A 19 10.36 4.50 4.18
CA LEU A 19 11.45 3.91 3.41
C LEU A 19 11.45 2.40 3.65
N TRP A 20 11.34 1.61 2.58
CA TRP A 20 11.07 0.19 2.68
C TRP A 20 12.03 -0.62 1.81
N ALA A 21 12.61 -1.68 2.39
CA ALA A 21 13.41 -2.65 1.66
C ALA A 21 12.54 -3.85 1.24
N GLU A 22 12.56 -4.22 -0.04
CA GLU A 22 11.90 -5.43 -0.53
C GLU A 22 12.93 -6.50 -0.95
N PRO A 23 12.66 -7.77 -0.66
CA PRO A 23 13.43 -8.88 -1.23
C PRO A 23 13.24 -8.95 -2.75
N THR A 24 14.32 -9.20 -3.48
CA THR A 24 14.24 -9.45 -4.93
C THR A 24 13.58 -10.81 -5.19
N GLY A 25 12.34 -10.79 -5.66
CA GLY A 25 11.66 -12.00 -6.14
C GLY A 25 12.26 -12.49 -7.47
N THR A 26 12.31 -13.81 -7.67
CA THR A 26 12.92 -14.45 -8.86
C THR A 26 12.24 -14.12 -10.20
N ASN A 27 11.03 -13.54 -10.21
CA ASN A 27 10.27 -13.25 -11.42
C ASN A 27 9.62 -11.85 -11.46
N THR A 28 10.05 -10.94 -10.60
CA THR A 28 9.53 -9.57 -10.60
C THR A 28 10.67 -8.60 -10.42
N THR A 29 11.04 -7.91 -11.50
CA THR A 29 11.62 -6.58 -11.42
C THR A 29 10.59 -5.66 -10.75
N SER A 30 10.42 -5.76 -9.43
CA SER A 30 9.66 -4.80 -8.64
C SER A 30 10.50 -3.54 -8.51
N VAL A 31 10.69 -2.84 -9.62
CA VAL A 31 11.29 -1.52 -9.62
C VAL A 31 10.28 -0.60 -8.94
N PHE A 32 10.73 0.09 -7.90
CA PHE A 32 9.91 1.03 -7.14
C PHE A 32 9.24 2.07 -8.03
N ASP A 33 8.13 2.60 -7.53
CA ASP A 33 7.46 3.73 -8.18
C ASP A 33 8.25 5.05 -8.04
N GLU A 34 9.16 5.14 -7.07
CA GLU A 34 10.19 6.19 -6.92
C GLU A 34 11.43 5.53 -6.28
N PRO A 35 12.37 4.98 -7.07
CA PRO A 35 13.57 4.35 -6.52
C PRO A 35 14.48 5.44 -5.97
N LEU A 36 14.93 5.31 -4.72
CA LEU A 36 16.29 5.72 -4.42
C LEU A 36 17.16 4.70 -5.16
N SER A 37 18.06 5.16 -6.01
CA SER A 37 18.83 4.38 -6.99
C SER A 37 19.77 3.31 -6.41
N ASP A 38 19.61 2.91 -5.15
CA ASP A 38 20.62 2.18 -4.42
C ASP A 38 20.19 0.73 -4.25
N ILE A 39 20.58 -0.10 -5.21
CA ILE A 39 20.67 -1.55 -5.00
C ILE A 39 21.76 -1.75 -3.94
N GLN A 40 21.35 -1.91 -2.69
CA GLN A 40 22.28 -2.25 -1.61
C GLN A 40 22.39 -3.77 -1.51
N THR A 41 23.61 -4.27 -1.71
CA THR A 41 23.99 -5.63 -1.30
C THR A 41 24.10 -5.63 0.22
N ALA A 42 23.42 -6.54 0.91
CA ALA A 42 23.60 -6.69 2.34
C ALA A 42 25.09 -6.95 2.66
N PRO A 43 25.71 -6.26 3.65
CA PRO A 43 27.10 -6.52 4.01
C PRO A 43 27.25 -7.99 4.42
N GLY A 44 28.07 -8.75 3.68
CA GLY A 44 28.36 -10.16 3.94
C GLY A 44 27.79 -11.18 2.96
N GLN A 45 26.98 -10.80 1.96
CA GLN A 45 26.50 -11.72 0.91
C GLN A 45 27.06 -11.38 -0.47
N GLN A 46 28.31 -11.76 -0.72
CA GLN A 46 28.87 -11.82 -2.08
C GLN A 46 28.30 -13.04 -2.80
N GLY A 47 27.09 -12.91 -3.36
CA GLY A 47 26.48 -13.91 -4.22
C GLY A 47 25.26 -13.38 -4.96
N PRO A 48 24.79 -14.03 -6.05
CA PRO A 48 23.69 -13.54 -6.89
C PRO A 48 22.32 -13.40 -6.20
N ARG A 49 22.22 -13.72 -4.90
CA ARG A 49 20.96 -13.87 -4.14
C ARG A 49 20.69 -12.78 -3.10
N GLY A 50 21.52 -11.72 -3.02
CA GLY A 50 21.49 -10.74 -1.93
C GLY A 50 21.08 -9.31 -2.30
N LYS A 51 20.45 -9.09 -3.46
CA LYS A 51 20.02 -7.74 -3.87
C LYS A 51 18.72 -7.39 -3.18
N PHE A 52 18.71 -6.30 -2.41
CA PHE A 52 17.49 -5.69 -1.92
C PHE A 52 17.28 -4.37 -2.63
N PHE A 53 16.02 -4.12 -2.88
CA PHE A 53 15.52 -2.91 -3.49
C PHE A 53 15.10 -2.02 -2.30
N ILE A 54 15.51 -0.74 -2.28
CA ILE A 54 15.03 0.25 -1.30
C ILE A 54 14.21 1.32 -2.01
N GLY A 55 13.02 1.63 -1.49
CA GLY A 55 12.19 2.71 -2.03
C GLY A 55 11.06 3.12 -1.11
N PHE A 56 10.37 4.18 -1.48
CA PHE A 56 9.29 4.72 -0.66
C PHE A 56 7.97 3.99 -0.90
N ARG A 57 7.33 3.56 0.18
CA ARG A 57 5.97 3.02 0.15
C ARG A 57 5.01 3.93 0.89
N ARG A 58 3.77 3.99 0.42
CA ARG A 58 2.67 4.68 1.08
C ARG A 58 1.72 3.65 1.67
N PHE A 59 1.21 3.93 2.87
CA PHE A 59 0.30 3.05 3.59
C PHE A 59 -0.85 3.85 4.16
N ILE A 60 -2.03 3.22 4.19
CA ILE A 60 -3.20 3.68 4.96
C ILE A 60 -3.25 2.83 6.22
N VAL A 61 -3.33 3.46 7.39
CA VAL A 61 -3.60 2.77 8.66
C VAL A 61 -5.04 2.28 8.65
N VAL A 62 -5.24 0.98 8.89
CA VAL A 62 -6.58 0.37 9.00
C VAL A 62 -6.93 0.17 10.46
N ALA A 63 -6.00 -0.37 11.23
CA ALA A 63 -6.13 -0.56 12.67
C ALA A 63 -4.78 -0.30 13.33
N THR A 64 -4.80 0.11 14.58
CA THR A 64 -3.59 0.42 15.35
C THR A 64 -3.69 -0.21 16.74
N ASP A 65 -2.55 -0.57 17.28
CA ASP A 65 -2.39 -1.11 18.64
C ASP A 65 -1.13 -0.50 19.28
N GLU A 66 -0.80 -0.91 20.50
CA GLU A 66 0.39 -0.45 21.20
C GLU A 66 1.67 -0.84 20.45
N GLY A 67 2.27 0.16 19.80
CA GLY A 67 3.60 0.06 19.16
C GLY A 67 3.59 -0.38 17.69
N HIS A 68 2.46 -0.78 17.13
CA HIS A 68 2.36 -1.17 15.72
C HIS A 68 0.97 -0.93 15.12
N SER A 69 0.90 -0.90 13.79
CA SER A 69 -0.34 -0.73 13.04
C SER A 69 -0.50 -1.76 11.95
N THR A 70 -1.75 -2.17 11.71
CA THR A 70 -2.14 -2.92 10.52
C THR A 70 -2.53 -1.94 9.41
N CYS A 71 -1.88 -2.05 8.27
CA CYS A 71 -1.98 -1.11 7.17
C CYS A 71 -2.28 -1.82 5.83
N VAL A 72 -2.75 -1.05 4.85
CA VAL A 72 -2.81 -1.48 3.44
C VAL A 72 -1.99 -0.55 2.55
N PRO A 73 -1.28 -1.09 1.54
CA PRO A 73 -0.39 -0.30 0.71
C PRO A 73 -1.14 0.46 -0.39
N ILE A 74 -0.62 1.63 -0.71
CA ILE A 74 -0.92 2.37 -1.94
C ILE A 74 0.22 2.10 -2.93
N LEU A 75 -0.12 1.57 -4.10
CA LEU A 75 0.81 1.08 -5.12
C LEU A 75 0.46 1.66 -6.48
N THR A 76 1.46 1.97 -7.30
CA THR A 76 1.25 2.41 -8.69
C THR A 76 1.66 1.34 -9.72
N TYR A 77 2.30 0.27 -9.26
CA TYR A 77 2.67 -0.89 -10.07
C TYR A 77 3.51 -0.53 -11.30
N GLU A 78 4.63 0.17 -11.08
CA GLU A 78 5.50 0.73 -12.12
C GLU A 78 4.74 1.71 -13.02
N ARG A 79 3.90 2.56 -12.41
CA ARG A 79 3.01 3.50 -13.09
C ARG A 79 2.07 2.84 -14.11
N ARG A 80 1.67 1.60 -13.86
CA ARG A 80 0.70 0.86 -14.69
C ARG A 80 -0.63 0.64 -14.00
N GLY A 81 -0.78 0.98 -12.72
CA GLY A 81 -1.97 0.64 -11.95
C GLY A 81 -2.31 -0.85 -12.08
N CYS A 82 -3.58 -1.19 -12.24
CA CYS A 82 -4.02 -2.56 -12.44
C CYS A 82 -3.82 -3.11 -13.87
N ASN A 83 -3.16 -2.36 -14.79
CA ASN A 83 -2.70 -2.93 -16.07
C ASN A 83 -1.47 -3.82 -15.92
N LYS A 84 -0.74 -3.73 -14.80
CA LYS A 84 0.42 -4.60 -14.57
C LYS A 84 -0.04 -6.05 -14.52
N LYS A 85 0.58 -6.90 -15.35
CA LYS A 85 0.30 -8.35 -15.40
C LYS A 85 0.40 -8.97 -14.01
N GLY A 86 -0.62 -9.72 -13.62
CA GLY A 86 -0.70 -10.41 -12.33
C GLY A 86 -1.43 -9.63 -11.24
N VAL A 87 -1.62 -8.31 -11.40
CA VAL A 87 -2.43 -7.51 -10.47
C VAL A 87 -3.90 -7.90 -10.57
N LYS A 88 -4.56 -8.03 -9.41
CA LYS A 88 -5.97 -8.45 -9.31
C LYS A 88 -6.85 -7.24 -9.04
N ALA A 89 -7.36 -6.59 -10.08
CA ALA A 89 -8.14 -5.34 -9.96
C ALA A 89 -9.34 -5.46 -9.01
N ASN A 90 -9.95 -6.65 -8.90
CA ASN A 90 -11.04 -6.95 -7.96
C ASN A 90 -10.64 -6.88 -6.46
N LYS A 91 -9.35 -6.71 -6.15
CA LYS A 91 -8.83 -6.49 -4.78
C LYS A 91 -8.42 -5.03 -4.52
N HIS A 92 -8.71 -4.13 -5.46
CA HIS A 92 -8.20 -2.76 -5.46
C HIS A 92 -9.31 -1.72 -5.52
N GLY A 93 -8.96 -0.51 -5.10
CA GLY A 93 -9.69 0.73 -5.35
C GLY A 93 -8.74 1.83 -5.81
N ILE A 94 -9.28 2.86 -6.47
CA ILE A 94 -8.51 4.07 -6.82
C ILE A 94 -8.42 4.95 -5.57
N ILE A 95 -7.24 5.54 -5.32
CA ILE A 95 -7.10 6.64 -4.36
C ILE A 95 -6.69 7.91 -5.10
N CYS A 96 -7.32 9.03 -4.79
CA CYS A 96 -6.88 10.34 -5.29
C CYS A 96 -7.09 11.44 -4.25
N SER A 97 -6.39 12.55 -4.45
CA SER A 97 -6.51 13.70 -3.55
C SER A 97 -7.88 14.38 -3.70
N VAL A 98 -8.41 14.95 -2.63
CA VAL A 98 -9.61 15.81 -2.67
C VAL A 98 -9.46 16.88 -3.76
N GLY A 99 -10.56 17.15 -4.48
CA GLY A 99 -10.57 18.06 -5.63
C GLY A 99 -10.14 17.43 -6.96
N HIS A 100 -9.61 16.20 -6.95
CA HIS A 100 -9.32 15.45 -8.16
C HIS A 100 -10.41 14.42 -8.44
N ARG A 101 -10.64 14.12 -9.72
CA ARG A 101 -11.57 13.07 -10.13
C ARG A 101 -10.83 11.72 -10.20
N PRO A 102 -11.32 10.67 -9.51
CA PRO A 102 -10.81 9.31 -9.69
C PRO A 102 -10.97 8.88 -11.14
N LYS A 103 -9.91 8.33 -11.74
CA LYS A 103 -9.94 7.86 -13.14
C LYS A 103 -9.12 6.57 -13.31
N LEU A 104 -9.69 5.65 -14.07
CA LEU A 104 -8.98 4.51 -14.62
C LEU A 104 -7.97 4.97 -15.67
N LEU A 105 -6.86 4.24 -15.81
CA LEU A 105 -5.96 4.38 -16.94
C LEU A 105 -6.60 3.76 -18.19
N LYS A 106 -6.09 4.13 -19.36
CA LYS A 106 -6.51 3.51 -20.62
C LYS A 106 -6.27 1.99 -20.54
N GLY A 107 -7.34 1.21 -20.76
CA GLY A 107 -7.31 -0.25 -20.72
C GLY A 107 -7.29 -0.88 -19.32
N GLU A 108 -7.30 -0.06 -18.25
CA GLU A 108 -7.31 -0.58 -16.89
C GLU A 108 -8.66 -1.25 -16.56
N PRO A 109 -8.66 -2.46 -15.99
CA PRO A 109 -9.90 -3.12 -15.60
C PRO A 109 -10.67 -2.31 -14.55
N ASN A 110 -11.98 -2.52 -14.45
CA ASN A 110 -12.78 -1.99 -13.35
C ASN A 110 -12.23 -2.46 -12.00
N MET A 111 -12.20 -1.54 -11.05
CA MET A 111 -11.79 -1.84 -9.68
C MET A 111 -12.85 -2.67 -8.96
N GLY A 112 -12.41 -3.47 -7.99
CA GLY A 112 -13.33 -4.25 -7.14
C GLY A 112 -14.08 -3.40 -6.12
N TYR A 113 -13.54 -2.22 -5.79
CA TYR A 113 -14.09 -1.34 -4.77
C TYR A 113 -14.16 0.11 -5.26
N PRO A 114 -15.08 0.91 -4.70
CA PRO A 114 -15.20 2.33 -5.00
C PRO A 114 -13.89 3.11 -4.78
N PRO A 115 -13.71 4.25 -5.48
CA PRO A 115 -12.59 5.13 -5.22
C PRO A 115 -12.71 5.77 -3.83
N VAL A 116 -11.56 6.09 -3.23
CA VAL A 116 -11.46 6.79 -1.94
C VAL A 116 -10.69 8.09 -2.09
N LEU A 117 -11.16 9.15 -1.43
CA LEU A 117 -10.52 10.45 -1.42
C LEU A 117 -9.60 10.60 -0.22
N MET A 118 -8.48 11.26 -0.47
CA MET A 118 -7.48 11.58 0.54
C MET A 118 -7.31 13.09 0.66
N LYS A 119 -7.40 13.61 1.87
CA LYS A 119 -6.99 14.97 2.19
C LYS A 119 -5.48 15.01 2.39
N MET A 120 -4.76 15.67 1.49
CA MET A 120 -3.32 15.87 1.60
C MET A 120 -3.03 16.89 2.72
N SER A 121 -2.06 16.59 3.58
CA SER A 121 -1.63 17.50 4.68
C SER A 121 -0.16 17.91 4.58
N ALA A 122 0.64 17.18 3.80
CA ALA A 122 2.05 17.49 3.57
C ALA A 122 2.25 18.29 2.29
N GLU A 123 2.89 19.45 2.41
CA GLU A 123 3.28 20.29 1.27
C GLU A 123 4.24 19.55 0.33
N GLY A 124 4.07 19.75 -0.98
CA GLY A 124 4.90 19.13 -2.03
C GLY A 124 4.60 17.65 -2.31
N GLU A 125 3.84 16.97 -1.44
CA GLU A 125 3.43 15.59 -1.67
C GLU A 125 2.21 15.50 -2.58
N LYS A 126 2.19 14.46 -3.41
CA LYS A 126 1.09 14.17 -4.33
C LYS A 126 0.89 12.67 -4.51
N LEU A 127 -0.33 12.30 -4.86
CA LEU A 127 -0.64 10.97 -5.36
C LEU A 127 -0.46 10.94 -6.89
N ALA A 128 0.21 9.90 -7.38
CA ALA A 128 0.25 9.64 -8.80
C ALA A 128 -1.14 9.19 -9.28
N LYS A 129 -1.50 9.48 -10.54
CA LYS A 129 -2.81 9.09 -11.11
C LYS A 129 -3.02 7.57 -11.12
N GLU A 130 -1.91 6.81 -11.10
CA GLU A 130 -1.86 5.35 -11.09
C GLU A 130 -1.96 4.75 -9.68
N SER A 131 -2.07 5.57 -8.63
CA SER A 131 -2.14 5.10 -7.24
C SER A 131 -3.40 4.26 -7.00
N ARG A 132 -3.21 3.02 -6.56
CA ARG A 132 -4.26 2.06 -6.20
C ARG A 132 -4.04 1.55 -4.79
N VAL A 133 -5.11 1.45 -4.00
CA VAL A 133 -5.06 0.78 -2.71
C VAL A 133 -5.22 -0.72 -2.94
N ASN A 134 -4.38 -1.55 -2.34
CA ASN A 134 -4.54 -3.00 -2.35
C ASN A 134 -5.12 -3.48 -1.00
N TYR A 135 -6.44 -3.61 -0.93
CA TYR A 135 -7.14 -3.96 0.30
C TYR A 135 -6.90 -5.40 0.79
N SER A 136 -6.33 -6.26 -0.07
CA SER A 136 -6.04 -7.65 0.28
C SER A 136 -4.66 -7.89 0.93
N LYS A 137 -3.78 -6.90 0.86
CA LYS A 137 -2.40 -6.99 1.30
C LYS A 137 -2.19 -6.23 2.62
N LEU A 138 -2.72 -6.79 3.71
CA LEU A 138 -2.44 -6.29 5.06
C LEU A 138 -0.94 -6.39 5.37
N VAL A 139 -0.39 -5.33 5.96
CA VAL A 139 1.02 -5.22 6.36
C VAL A 139 1.07 -4.63 7.76
N THR A 140 1.85 -5.25 8.65
CA THR A 140 2.13 -4.70 9.97
C THR A 140 3.30 -3.72 9.89
N ILE A 141 3.12 -2.52 10.45
CA ILE A 141 4.13 -1.46 10.49
C ILE A 141 4.38 -1.08 11.95
N GLU A 142 5.61 -1.25 12.41
CA GLU A 142 6.05 -0.83 13.74
C GLU A 142 6.10 0.70 13.85
N HIS A 143 5.75 1.26 15.01
CA HIS A 143 5.77 2.72 15.25
C HIS A 143 7.18 3.27 15.51
N ASN A 144 8.16 2.40 15.77
CA ASN A 144 9.55 2.76 16.04
C ASN A 144 10.38 3.04 14.77
N VAL A 145 9.76 3.05 13.59
CA VAL A 145 10.41 3.34 12.31
C VAL A 145 10.21 4.79 11.89
N LYS A 146 11.11 5.31 11.03
CA LYS A 146 10.95 6.66 10.48
C LYS A 146 9.86 6.69 9.41
N VAL A 147 8.81 7.46 9.65
CA VAL A 147 7.68 7.68 8.72
C VAL A 147 7.51 9.16 8.40
N PHE A 148 6.80 9.43 7.32
CA PHE A 148 6.36 10.77 6.95
C PHE A 148 4.85 10.75 6.66
N PHE A 149 4.03 11.27 7.59
CA PHE A 149 2.60 11.45 7.38
C PHE A 149 2.34 12.48 6.28
N ILE A 150 1.48 12.11 5.32
CA ILE A 150 1.23 12.89 4.10
C ILE A 150 -0.24 13.29 3.91
N GLY A 151 -1.14 12.73 4.72
CA GLY A 151 -2.55 13.08 4.71
C GLY A 151 -3.40 12.02 5.39
N THR A 152 -4.71 12.12 5.19
CA THR A 152 -5.70 11.25 5.83
C THR A 152 -6.81 10.93 4.81
N ILE A 153 -7.41 9.75 4.92
CA ILE A 153 -8.59 9.39 4.12
C ILE A 153 -9.78 10.21 4.60
N GLU A 154 -10.60 10.73 3.69
CA GLU A 154 -11.83 11.42 4.06
C GLU A 154 -12.75 10.49 4.87
N GLY A 155 -13.33 11.00 5.97
CA GLY A 155 -14.00 10.14 6.96
C GLY A 155 -15.07 9.21 6.36
N ARG A 156 -15.87 9.69 5.40
CA ARG A 156 -16.87 8.87 4.68
C ARG A 156 -16.25 7.78 3.81
N ASP A 157 -15.10 8.04 3.23
CA ASP A 157 -14.40 7.08 2.37
C ASP A 157 -13.58 6.08 3.20
N PHE A 158 -13.27 6.39 4.45
CA PHE A 158 -12.59 5.44 5.35
C PHE A 158 -13.48 4.21 5.64
N GLU A 159 -14.80 4.37 5.70
CA GLU A 159 -15.74 3.23 5.80
C GLU A 159 -15.62 2.28 4.59
N THR A 160 -15.35 2.83 3.41
CA THR A 160 -15.09 2.04 2.19
C THR A 160 -13.77 1.28 2.32
N VAL A 161 -12.72 1.91 2.86
CA VAL A 161 -11.44 1.24 3.13
C VAL A 161 -11.64 0.06 4.08
N GLN A 162 -12.31 0.29 5.21
CA GLN A 162 -12.53 -0.73 6.22
C GLN A 162 -13.33 -1.91 5.65
N SER A 163 -14.47 -1.62 5.00
CA SER A 163 -15.32 -2.64 4.39
C SER A 163 -14.57 -3.46 3.33
N ALA A 164 -13.78 -2.81 2.48
CA ALA A 164 -13.01 -3.49 1.44
C ALA A 164 -11.90 -4.40 2.00
N VAL A 165 -11.27 -3.99 3.10
CA VAL A 165 -10.27 -4.81 3.83
C VAL A 165 -10.94 -6.03 4.43
N ASP A 166 -12.05 -5.85 5.14
CA ASP A 166 -12.77 -6.94 5.78
C ASP A 166 -13.26 -7.95 4.75
N GLU A 167 -13.86 -7.49 3.65
CA GLU A 167 -14.32 -8.38 2.58
C GLU A 167 -13.15 -9.14 1.91
N CYS A 168 -12.00 -8.47 1.72
CA CYS A 168 -10.80 -9.13 1.22
C CYS A 168 -10.26 -10.18 2.19
N TRP A 169 -10.28 -9.89 3.49
CA TRP A 169 -9.82 -10.77 4.56
C TRP A 169 -10.69 -12.01 4.69
N GLN A 170 -12.02 -11.84 4.70
CA GLN A 170 -12.97 -12.96 4.78
C GLN A 170 -12.85 -13.92 3.59
N ARG A 171 -12.55 -13.38 2.40
CA ARG A 171 -12.33 -14.20 1.18
C ARG A 171 -10.97 -14.90 1.14
N LYS A 172 -10.07 -14.69 2.10
CA LYS A 172 -8.80 -15.44 2.14
C LYS A 172 -9.06 -16.90 2.46
N LEU A 173 -8.18 -17.77 1.99
CA LEU A 173 -8.19 -19.17 2.38
C LEU A 173 -7.79 -19.26 3.85
N HIS A 174 -8.79 -19.45 4.71
CA HIS A 174 -8.60 -19.86 6.09
C HIS A 174 -8.62 -21.38 6.14
N HIS A 175 -7.76 -21.99 6.97
CA HIS A 175 -7.57 -23.46 7.06
C HIS A 175 -8.86 -24.28 7.30
N THR A 176 -9.99 -23.63 7.59
CA THR A 176 -11.30 -24.21 7.85
C THR A 176 -12.23 -24.36 6.64
N SER A 177 -11.85 -23.95 5.42
CA SER A 177 -12.64 -24.27 4.22
C SER A 177 -12.41 -25.71 3.73
N ARG A 178 -12.73 -26.70 4.58
CA ARG A 178 -12.95 -28.08 4.11
C ARG A 178 -14.14 -28.03 3.15
N ARG A 179 -13.84 -28.10 1.85
CA ARG A 179 -14.80 -28.54 0.83
C ARG A 179 -15.37 -29.87 1.32
N THR A 180 -16.62 -29.87 1.79
CA THR A 180 -17.46 -31.05 1.71
C THR A 180 -17.56 -31.41 0.23
N ARG A 181 -16.79 -32.43 -0.15
CA ARG A 181 -17.04 -33.15 -1.41
C ARG A 181 -18.31 -33.94 -1.17
N ASN A 182 -19.37 -33.60 -1.92
CA ASN A 182 -20.47 -34.52 -2.18
C ASN A 182 -19.94 -35.77 -2.90
#